data_AF-A0AAN9G2G8-F1
#
_entry.id   AF-A0AAN9G2G8-F1
#
_cell.length_a   1.000
_cell.length_b   1.000
_cell.length_c   1.000
_cell.angle_alpha   90.00
_cell.angle_beta   90.00
_cell.angle_gamma   90.00
#
_symmetry.space_group_name_H-M   'P 1'
#
loop_
_entity.id
_entity.type
_entity.pdbx_description
1 polymer ?
#
loop_
_entity_poly.entity_id
_entity_poly.type
_entity_poly.pdbx_seq_one_letter_code
_entity_poly.pdbx_strand_id
1 'polypeptide(L)'
;MPFDRVLNVGEDFPENPQPLDFFRLFVGDEMIDLLVEQTNHYAQQKIDAGNYLKTHSRLHSWLPVTLDEMKVFLSLVITTGLVIKPTIEEYWSQDEITSTPFFTKNMSLVRFQAILSNFYLADNTRANAYFLHRKFAGVSLSHHEFRKLLVRQLI
;
A
#
# COMPACT_ATOMS: atom_id res chain seq x y z
N MET A 1 -17.83 -7.17 -27.10
CA MET A 1 -16.97 -6.42 -26.15
C MET A 1 -17.89 -5.63 -25.25
N PRO A 2 -18.13 -5.99 -23.97
CA PRO A 2 -19.06 -5.24 -23.14
C PRO A 2 -18.27 -4.24 -22.29
N PHE A 3 -17.95 -3.09 -22.87
CA PHE A 3 -17.52 -1.90 -22.13
C PHE A 3 -18.62 -0.81 -22.11
N ASP A 4 -19.83 -1.14 -22.56
CA ASP A 4 -20.96 -0.19 -22.66
C ASP A 4 -21.67 0.08 -21.32
N ARG A 5 -21.11 -0.36 -20.19
CA ARG A 5 -21.53 0.23 -18.90
C ARG A 5 -20.85 1.58 -18.77
N VAL A 6 -21.53 2.61 -19.26
CA VAL A 6 -21.37 3.96 -18.73
C VAL A 6 -21.56 3.81 -17.22
N LEU A 7 -20.47 3.92 -16.44
CA LEU A 7 -20.58 4.19 -15.03
C LEU A 7 -21.34 5.52 -14.98
N ASN A 8 -22.60 5.51 -14.58
CA ASN A 8 -23.31 6.74 -14.27
C ASN A 8 -22.67 7.30 -12.99
N VAL A 9 -21.56 8.02 -13.17
CA VAL A 9 -20.82 8.71 -12.10
C VAL A 9 -21.60 9.92 -11.59
N GLY A 10 -22.74 10.27 -12.23
CA GLY A 10 -23.44 11.54 -12.04
C GLY A 10 -24.31 11.68 -10.80
N GLU A 11 -24.66 10.59 -10.07
CA GLU A 11 -25.64 10.69 -8.97
C GLU A 11 -25.03 10.66 -7.55
N ASP A 12 -23.79 10.22 -7.37
CA ASP A 12 -23.16 10.03 -6.04
C ASP A 12 -22.04 11.03 -5.70
N PHE A 13 -21.75 12.00 -6.57
CA PHE A 13 -20.70 12.99 -6.32
C PHE A 13 -21.24 14.28 -5.71
N PRO A 14 -20.52 14.90 -4.76
CA PRO A 14 -20.86 16.23 -4.28
C PRO A 14 -20.77 17.25 -5.43
N GLU A 15 -21.50 18.36 -5.32
CA GLU A 15 -21.54 19.44 -6.35
C GLU A 15 -20.15 19.95 -6.76
N ASN A 16 -19.15 19.83 -5.87
CA ASN A 16 -17.76 20.18 -6.13
C ASN A 16 -16.81 19.05 -5.72
N PRO A 17 -16.63 18.03 -6.58
CA PRO A 17 -15.89 16.83 -6.24
C PRO A 17 -14.40 17.11 -6.05
N GLN A 18 -13.84 16.60 -4.96
CA GLN A 18 -12.42 16.72 -4.61
C GLN A 18 -11.65 15.48 -5.07
N PRO A 19 -10.31 15.57 -5.25
CA PRO A 19 -9.49 14.40 -5.61
C PRO A 19 -9.70 13.17 -4.71
N LEU A 20 -10.01 13.40 -3.42
CA LEU A 20 -10.31 12.33 -2.47
C LEU A 20 -11.60 11.57 -2.81
N ASP A 21 -12.62 12.24 -3.36
CA ASP A 21 -13.89 11.61 -3.72
C ASP A 21 -13.68 10.60 -4.87
N PHE A 22 -12.84 10.95 -5.84
CA PHE A 22 -12.44 10.04 -6.91
C PHE A 22 -11.57 8.90 -6.41
N PHE A 23 -10.64 9.17 -5.48
CA PHE A 23 -9.80 8.13 -4.88
C PHE A 23 -10.64 7.06 -4.17
N ARG A 24 -11.67 7.48 -3.44
CA ARG A 24 -12.59 6.60 -2.71
C ARG A 24 -13.41 5.66 -3.60
N LEU A 25 -13.57 5.97 -4.89
CA LEU A 25 -14.17 5.02 -5.84
C LEU A 25 -13.35 3.74 -6.01
N PHE A 26 -12.03 3.83 -5.84
CA PHE A 26 -11.12 2.71 -6.02
C PHE A 26 -10.64 2.14 -4.70
N VAL A 27 -10.46 3.00 -3.69
CA VAL A 27 -9.97 2.64 -2.37
C VAL A 27 -10.96 3.17 -1.33
N GLY A 28 -12.06 2.43 -1.16
CA GLY A 28 -13.08 2.70 -0.14
C GLY A 28 -12.60 2.34 1.27
N ASP A 29 -13.32 2.81 2.28
CA ASP A 29 -12.95 2.60 3.69
C ASP A 29 -12.84 1.10 4.05
N GLU A 30 -13.74 0.25 3.55
CA GLU A 30 -13.69 -1.22 3.75
C GLU A 30 -12.39 -1.84 3.21
N MET A 31 -11.87 -1.31 2.10
CA MET A 31 -10.60 -1.78 1.54
C MET A 31 -9.44 -1.38 2.44
N ILE A 32 -9.47 -0.18 3.03
CA ILE A 32 -8.43 0.28 3.97
C ILE A 32 -8.47 -0.57 5.25
N ASP A 33 -9.66 -0.88 5.77
CA ASP A 33 -9.81 -1.78 6.92
C ASP A 33 -9.21 -3.17 6.63
N LEU A 34 -9.51 -3.73 5.45
CA LEU A 34 -8.93 -4.99 5.03
C LEU A 34 -7.39 -4.90 4.92
N LEU A 35 -6.85 -3.83 4.35
CA LEU A 35 -5.40 -3.62 4.25
C LEU A 35 -4.74 -3.59 5.63
N VAL A 36 -5.37 -2.92 6.60
CA VAL A 36 -4.90 -2.86 8.00
C VAL A 36 -4.89 -4.26 8.62
N GLU A 37 -6.02 -4.98 8.54
CA GLU A 37 -6.16 -6.32 9.09
C GLU A 37 -5.11 -7.27 8.51
N GLN A 38 -5.01 -7.32 7.19
CA GLN A 38 -4.14 -8.27 6.49
C GLN A 38 -2.65 -7.96 6.68
N THR A 39 -2.27 -6.68 6.70
CA THR A 39 -0.88 -6.25 6.96
C THR A 39 -0.46 -6.62 8.38
N ASN A 40 -1.33 -6.40 9.37
CA ASN A 40 -1.05 -6.75 10.76
C ASN A 40 -0.99 -8.26 10.97
N HIS A 41 -1.95 -8.99 10.41
CA HIS A 41 -1.98 -10.45 10.48
C HIS A 41 -0.72 -11.07 9.84
N TYR A 42 -0.32 -10.60 8.66
CA TYR A 42 0.88 -11.10 7.99
C TYR A 42 2.17 -10.82 8.77
N ALA A 43 2.29 -9.64 9.38
CA ALA A 43 3.42 -9.34 10.25
C ALA A 43 3.45 -10.25 11.48
N GLN A 44 2.28 -10.48 12.11
CA GLN A 44 2.15 -11.36 13.27
C GLN A 44 2.52 -12.81 12.93
N GLN A 45 2.07 -13.34 11.79
CA GLN A 45 2.46 -14.68 11.32
C GLN A 45 3.98 -14.86 11.21
N LYS A 46 4.70 -13.83 10.73
CA LYS A 46 6.17 -13.88 10.66
C LYS A 46 6.83 -13.82 12.04
N ILE A 47 6.23 -13.08 12.97
CA ILE A 47 6.70 -12.98 14.36
C ILE A 47 6.50 -14.33 15.06
N ASP A 48 5.32 -14.93 14.94
CA ASP A 48 4.97 -16.20 15.57
C ASP A 48 5.76 -17.37 14.97
N ALA A 49 6.12 -17.30 13.69
CA ALA A 49 7.01 -18.27 13.05
C ALA A 49 8.44 -18.25 13.63
N GLY A 50 8.81 -17.18 14.36
CA GLY A 50 9.78 -17.11 15.48
C GLY A 50 11.25 -17.50 15.26
N ASN A 51 11.52 -18.63 14.62
CA ASN A 51 12.84 -19.27 14.62
C ASN A 51 13.78 -18.77 13.52
N TYR A 52 13.36 -17.81 12.68
CA TYR A 52 14.11 -17.37 11.49
C TYR A 52 14.16 -15.85 11.29
N LEU A 53 13.72 -15.04 12.26
CA LEU A 53 13.87 -13.60 12.15
C LEU A 53 15.36 -13.23 12.23
N LYS A 54 15.87 -12.57 11.20
CA LYS A 54 17.24 -12.03 11.18
C LYS A 54 17.44 -11.11 12.39
N THR A 55 18.65 -11.03 12.93
CA THR A 55 19.01 -10.19 14.07
C THR A 55 18.56 -8.73 13.91
N HIS A 56 18.67 -8.18 12.71
CA HIS A 56 18.27 -6.81 12.38
C HIS A 56 16.89 -6.73 11.71
N SER A 57 16.01 -7.69 11.97
CA SER A 57 14.64 -7.67 11.43
C SER A 57 13.86 -6.49 12.02
N ARG A 58 13.23 -5.70 11.15
CA ARG A 58 12.31 -4.61 11.54
C ARG A 58 11.07 -5.15 12.28
N LEU A 59 10.82 -6.46 12.23
CA LEU A 59 9.72 -7.10 12.95
C LEU A 59 9.94 -7.17 14.46
N HIS A 60 11.18 -7.05 14.95
CA HIS A 60 11.46 -7.02 16.39
C HIS A 60 10.82 -5.82 17.10
N SER A 61 10.59 -4.73 16.36
CA SER A 61 9.92 -3.53 16.85
C SER A 61 8.60 -3.27 16.11
N TRP A 62 7.93 -4.34 15.67
CA TRP A 62 6.67 -4.21 14.97
C TRP A 62 5.59 -3.65 15.89
N LEU A 63 4.93 -2.60 15.43
CA LEU A 63 3.70 -2.09 16.00
C LEU A 63 2.57 -2.34 15.00
N PRO A 64 1.39 -2.81 15.44
CA PRO A 64 0.23 -2.92 14.56
C PRO A 64 -0.07 -1.58 13.88
N VAL A 65 -0.30 -1.62 12.58
CA VAL A 65 -0.71 -0.49 11.76
C VAL A 65 -2.15 -0.10 12.11
N THR A 66 -2.41 1.19 12.24
CA THR A 66 -3.76 1.73 12.47
C THR A 66 -4.40 2.19 11.15
N LEU A 67 -5.70 2.47 11.17
CA LEU A 67 -6.42 3.02 10.02
C LEU A 67 -5.79 4.33 9.51
N ASP A 68 -5.52 5.26 10.43
CA ASP A 68 -4.92 6.54 10.08
C ASP A 68 -3.51 6.37 9.53
N GLU A 69 -2.72 5.48 10.13
CA GLU A 69 -1.37 5.19 9.66
C GLU A 69 -1.38 4.55 8.26
N MET A 70 -2.34 3.67 7.96
CA MET A 70 -2.52 3.10 6.63
C MET A 70 -2.91 4.17 5.60
N LYS A 71 -3.79 5.12 5.96
CA LYS A 71 -4.13 6.27 5.10
C LYS A 71 -2.90 7.11 4.79
N VAL A 72 -2.08 7.42 5.80
CA VAL A 72 -0.82 8.13 5.61
C VAL A 72 0.12 7.32 4.71
N PHE A 73 0.31 6.03 4.98
CA PHE A 73 1.15 5.16 4.17
C PHE A 73 0.74 5.16 2.68
N LEU A 74 -0.56 5.00 2.40
CA LEU A 74 -1.09 5.04 1.03
C LEU A 74 -0.87 6.40 0.37
N SER A 75 -1.05 7.50 1.12
CA SER A 75 -0.77 8.85 0.60
C SER A 75 0.69 9.02 0.18
N LEU A 76 1.63 8.44 0.93
CA LEU A 76 3.06 8.46 0.61
C LEU A 76 3.35 7.62 -0.64
N VAL A 77 2.77 6.42 -0.76
CA VAL A 77 2.89 5.56 -1.95
C VAL A 77 2.33 6.23 -3.21
N ILE A 78 1.21 6.93 -3.12
CA ILE A 78 0.68 7.69 -4.25
C ILE A 78 1.62 8.84 -4.60
N THR A 79 2.16 9.53 -3.59
CA THR A 79 3.06 10.67 -3.79
C THR A 79 4.37 10.27 -4.47
N THR A 80 4.89 9.05 -4.26
CA THR A 80 6.06 8.55 -5.01
C THR A 80 5.78 8.35 -6.51
N GLY A 81 4.52 8.23 -6.90
CA GLY A 81 4.12 8.22 -8.32
C GLY A 81 4.06 9.63 -8.93
N LEU A 82 3.94 10.67 -8.10
CA LEU A 82 3.88 12.08 -8.52
C LEU A 82 5.25 12.75 -8.52
N VAL A 83 6.06 12.44 -7.51
CA VAL A 83 7.43 12.93 -7.36
C VAL A 83 8.35 11.74 -7.49
N ILE A 84 9.14 11.68 -8.55
CA ILE A 84 10.04 10.55 -8.78
C ILE A 84 11.42 10.90 -8.23
N LYS A 85 11.96 10.03 -7.37
CA LYS A 85 13.32 10.15 -6.84
C LYS A 85 14.14 8.89 -7.09
N PRO A 86 15.49 8.99 -7.11
CA PRO A 86 16.36 7.87 -7.46
C PRO A 86 16.26 6.67 -6.52
N THR A 87 15.98 6.90 -5.23
CA THR A 87 15.82 5.83 -4.24
C THR A 87 14.73 6.17 -3.23
N ILE A 88 14.26 5.16 -2.51
CA ILE A 88 13.29 5.32 -1.42
C ILE A 88 13.82 6.24 -0.30
N GLU A 89 15.13 6.19 -0.01
CA GLU A 89 15.78 7.03 1.01
C GLU A 89 15.74 8.52 0.65
N GLU A 90 15.87 8.85 -0.64
CA GLU A 90 15.87 10.25 -1.12
C GLU A 90 14.55 10.97 -0.86
N TYR A 91 13.44 10.25 -0.72
CA TYR A 91 12.15 10.84 -0.30
C TYR A 91 12.21 11.39 1.12
N TRP A 92 13.05 10.81 1.97
CA TRP A 92 13.28 11.23 3.36
C TRP A 92 14.53 12.09 3.54
N SER A 93 15.18 12.52 2.45
CA SER A 93 16.35 13.38 2.51
C SER A 93 16.03 14.75 3.13
N GLN A 94 16.96 15.25 3.94
CA GLN A 94 16.95 16.61 4.49
C GLN A 94 17.87 17.56 3.70
N ASP A 95 18.44 17.10 2.58
CA ASP A 95 19.19 17.95 1.66
C ASP A 95 18.32 19.10 1.14
N GLU A 96 18.80 20.33 1.23
CA GLU A 96 18.00 21.53 0.91
C GLU A 96 17.49 21.54 -0.53
N ILE A 97 18.24 20.95 -1.47
CA ILE A 97 17.91 20.95 -2.89
C ILE A 97 16.87 19.88 -3.19
N THR A 98 17.00 18.70 -2.58
CA THR A 98 16.13 17.56 -2.86
C THR A 98 15.01 17.35 -1.85
N SER A 99 14.98 18.09 -0.73
CA SER A 99 14.03 17.80 0.36
C SER A 99 12.58 17.84 -0.11
N THR A 100 11.83 16.79 0.27
CA THR A 100 10.38 16.71 0.12
C THR A 100 9.74 16.56 1.51
N PRO A 101 9.51 17.67 2.24
CA PRO A 101 9.11 17.62 3.65
C PRO A 101 7.82 16.84 3.92
N PHE A 102 6.97 16.63 2.91
CA PHE A 102 5.77 15.81 3.04
C PHE A 102 6.08 14.40 3.59
N PHE A 103 7.17 13.76 3.15
CA PHE A 103 7.50 12.41 3.59
C PHE A 103 7.96 12.39 5.06
N THR A 104 8.93 13.23 5.40
CA THR A 104 9.51 13.30 6.76
C THR A 104 8.53 13.79 7.82
N LYS A 105 7.58 14.66 7.45
CA LYS A 105 6.55 15.18 8.36
C LYS A 105 5.48 14.14 8.72
N ASN A 106 5.18 13.21 7.81
CA ASN A 106 4.03 12.32 7.96
C ASN A 106 4.39 10.93 8.50
N MET A 107 5.56 10.38 8.14
CA MET A 107 5.99 9.07 8.62
C MET A 107 7.52 8.98 8.60
N SER A 108 8.15 8.21 9.48
CA SER A 108 9.60 7.95 9.37
C SER A 108 9.90 6.92 8.27
N LEU A 109 11.08 7.03 7.64
CA LEU A 109 11.53 6.04 6.63
C LEU A 109 11.51 4.62 7.19
N VAL A 110 11.94 4.45 8.45
CA VAL A 110 11.98 3.15 9.12
C VAL A 110 10.57 2.56 9.24
N ARG A 111 9.57 3.36 9.63
CA ARG A 111 8.19 2.91 9.74
C ARG A 111 7.58 2.64 8.37
N PHE A 112 7.80 3.52 7.40
CA PHE A 112 7.35 3.31 6.02
C PHE A 112 7.89 2.00 5.44
N GLN A 113 9.20 1.75 5.56
CA GLN A 113 9.82 0.51 5.10
C GLN A 113 9.31 -0.72 5.87
N ALA A 114 9.04 -0.60 7.17
CA ALA A 114 8.47 -1.68 7.96
C ALA A 114 7.07 -2.06 7.45
N ILE A 115 6.19 -1.07 7.23
CA ILE A 115 4.86 -1.28 6.68
C ILE A 115 4.96 -1.83 5.26
N LEU A 116 5.75 -1.21 4.37
CA LEU A 116 5.96 -1.67 3.00
C LEU A 116 6.43 -3.14 2.94
N SER A 117 7.30 -3.56 3.86
CA SER A 117 7.83 -4.93 3.90
C SER A 117 6.81 -6.00 4.35
N ASN A 118 5.70 -5.57 4.96
CA ASN A 118 4.61 -6.42 5.43
C ASN A 118 3.26 -6.07 4.81
N PHE A 119 3.22 -5.12 3.89
CA PHE A 119 2.00 -4.70 3.21
C PHE A 119 1.41 -5.88 2.45
N TYR A 120 0.17 -6.21 2.79
CA TYR A 120 -0.49 -7.42 2.32
C TYR A 120 -1.94 -7.14 1.97
N LEU A 121 -2.36 -7.58 0.77
CA LEU A 121 -3.66 -7.25 0.18
C LEU A 121 -4.73 -8.32 0.39
N ALA A 122 -4.37 -9.59 0.60
CA ALA A 122 -5.36 -10.67 0.70
C ALA A 122 -4.82 -11.93 1.38
N ASP A 123 -5.55 -12.42 2.38
CA ASP A 123 -5.37 -13.73 3.01
C ASP A 123 -5.26 -14.85 1.94
N ASN A 124 -4.09 -15.49 1.82
CA ASN A 124 -3.89 -16.62 0.89
C ASN A 124 -4.74 -17.85 1.26
N THR A 125 -5.37 -17.86 2.43
CA THR A 125 -6.30 -18.93 2.84
C THR A 125 -7.72 -18.72 2.27
N ARG A 126 -8.11 -17.48 1.93
CA ARG A 126 -9.39 -17.13 1.28
C ARG A 126 -9.25 -16.69 -0.18
N ALA A 127 -8.05 -16.32 -0.63
CA ALA A 127 -7.80 -15.81 -1.98
C ALA A 127 -8.00 -16.85 -3.10
N ASN A 128 -8.00 -18.15 -2.79
CA ASN A 128 -8.16 -19.21 -3.79
C ASN A 128 -9.54 -19.24 -4.47
N ALA A 129 -10.59 -18.64 -3.91
CA ALA A 129 -11.94 -18.73 -4.50
C ALA A 129 -12.34 -17.51 -5.36
N TYR A 130 -11.94 -16.29 -4.99
CA TYR A 130 -12.38 -15.06 -5.66
C TYR A 130 -11.35 -14.47 -6.64
N PHE A 131 -10.04 -14.61 -6.37
CA PHE A 131 -9.00 -14.06 -7.25
C PHE A 131 -8.77 -14.88 -8.52
N LEU A 132 -9.23 -16.14 -8.57
CA LEU A 132 -9.19 -16.95 -9.80
C LEU A 132 -10.22 -16.52 -10.84
N HIS A 133 -11.26 -15.76 -10.47
CA HIS A 133 -12.37 -15.49 -11.39
C HIS A 133 -12.31 -14.14 -12.12
N ARG A 134 -11.59 -13.13 -11.60
CA ARG A 134 -11.54 -11.79 -12.22
C ARG A 134 -10.12 -11.45 -12.69
N LYS A 135 -9.74 -12.11 -13.79
CA LYS A 135 -8.62 -11.78 -14.68
C LYS A 135 -8.49 -10.26 -14.89
N PHE A 136 -7.43 -9.65 -14.36
CA PHE A 136 -6.81 -8.49 -15.00
C PHE A 136 -5.69 -9.01 -15.91
N ALA A 137 -5.83 -8.80 -17.21
CA ALA A 137 -4.74 -8.80 -18.20
C ALA A 137 -3.79 -10.02 -18.26
N GLY A 138 -4.25 -11.24 -17.92
CA GLY A 138 -3.59 -12.47 -18.35
C GLY A 138 -2.24 -12.82 -17.71
N VAL A 139 -1.83 -12.14 -16.64
CA VAL A 139 -0.63 -12.51 -15.87
C VAL A 139 -1.01 -12.68 -14.39
N SER A 140 -0.84 -13.90 -13.88
CA SER A 140 -1.01 -14.20 -12.46
C SER A 140 0.22 -13.71 -11.70
N LEU A 141 0.17 -12.51 -11.13
CA LEU A 141 1.26 -11.97 -10.31
C LEU A 141 1.15 -12.52 -8.88
N SER A 142 2.13 -13.32 -8.47
CA SER A 142 2.24 -13.75 -7.06
C SER A 142 2.54 -12.55 -6.13
N HIS A 143 2.36 -12.69 -4.81
CA HIS A 143 2.79 -11.67 -3.84
C HIS A 143 4.24 -11.22 -4.06
N HIS A 144 5.13 -12.16 -4.42
CA HIS A 144 6.51 -11.85 -4.76
C HIS A 144 6.64 -10.99 -6.03
N GLU A 145 5.78 -11.19 -7.03
CA GLU A 145 5.79 -10.41 -8.26
C GLU A 145 5.13 -9.03 -8.08
N PHE A 146 4.05 -8.94 -7.31
CA PHE A 146 3.46 -7.66 -6.91
C PHE A 146 4.44 -6.84 -6.07
N ARG A 147 5.15 -7.50 -5.14
CA ARG A 147 6.24 -6.89 -4.39
C ARG A 147 7.38 -6.44 -5.31
N LYS A 148 7.79 -7.25 -6.29
CA LYS A 148 8.78 -6.82 -7.29
C LYS A 148 8.30 -5.63 -8.13
N LEU A 149 7.02 -5.54 -8.45
CA LEU A 149 6.43 -4.41 -9.18
C LEU A 149 6.43 -3.13 -8.34
N LEU A 150 5.95 -3.20 -7.09
CA LEU A 150 5.99 -2.06 -6.17
C LEU A 150 7.43 -1.65 -5.89
N VAL A 151 8.32 -2.61 -5.65
CA VAL A 151 9.73 -2.34 -5.34
C VAL A 151 10.49 -1.83 -6.57
N ARG A 152 10.24 -2.31 -7.79
CA ARG A 152 10.85 -1.78 -9.03
C ARG A 152 10.35 -0.39 -9.44
N GLN A 153 9.17 0.02 -8.97
CA GLN A 153 8.68 1.38 -9.19
C GLN A 153 9.13 2.34 -8.07
N LEU A 154 9.62 1.80 -6.95
CA LEU A 154 10.10 2.56 -5.80
C LEU A 154 11.63 2.52 -5.62
N ILE A 155 12.34 1.70 -6.40
CA ILE A 155 13.81 1.54 -6.44
C ILE A 155 14.27 1.42 -7.90
#